data_AF-A0A9D4ZRZ8-F1
#
_entry.id   AF-A0A9D4ZRZ8-F1
#
_cell.length_a   1.000
_cell.length_b   1.000
_cell.length_c   1.000
_cell.angle_alpha   90.00
_cell.angle_beta   90.00
_cell.angle_gamma   90.00
#
_symmetry.space_group_name_H-M   'P 1'
#
loop_
_entity.id
_entity.type
_entity.pdbx_description
1 polymer ?
#
loop_
_entity_poly.entity_id
_entity_poly.type
_entity_poly.pdbx_seq_one_letter_code
_entity_poly.pdbx_strand_id
1 'polypeptide(L)'
;MKKLARKLRKNSEDGKFSLPVHDEDSRPLDSQEQEELVRSLEKTQAQQSRFWRNVFVALVICYILFLLYSIFHQVSSPWELRHHAYFMKEMYSWMIICADSVAVLAFSFAIIGLHHESMHHRRWIWYSWYISTVLAVFWLYYMSR
;
A
#
# COMPACT_ATOMS: atom_id res chain seq x y z
N MET A 1 7.70 27.04 0.80
CA MET A 1 8.85 27.01 1.73
C MET A 1 9.73 28.29 1.75
N LYS A 2 9.42 29.40 1.04
CA LYS A 2 10.29 30.61 1.00
C LYS A 2 10.13 31.60 2.17
N LYS A 3 9.16 31.42 3.08
CA LYS A 3 8.92 32.34 4.21
C LYS A 3 9.82 32.08 5.44
N LEU A 4 10.34 30.86 5.61
CA LEU A 4 11.17 30.48 6.75
C LEU A 4 12.61 31.03 6.65
N ALA A 5 13.20 31.07 5.45
CA ALA A 5 14.59 31.52 5.26
C ALA A 5 14.81 33.02 5.58
N ARG A 6 13.77 33.85 5.50
CA ARG A 6 13.88 35.29 5.81
C ARG A 6 13.95 35.58 7.31
N LYS A 7 13.46 34.67 8.17
CA LYS A 7 13.46 34.86 9.62
C LYS A 7 14.82 34.54 10.25
N LEU A 8 15.62 33.67 9.62
CA LEU A 8 16.87 33.18 10.20
C LEU A 8 18.02 34.22 10.13
N ARG A 9 18.02 35.11 9.13
CA ARG A 9 19.12 36.06 8.91
C ARG A 9 19.06 37.33 9.78
N LYS A 10 17.99 37.53 10.56
CA LYS A 10 17.81 38.76 11.37
C LYS A 10 18.30 38.64 12.83
N ASN A 11 18.79 37.47 13.25
CA ASN A 11 19.16 37.20 14.65
C ASN A 11 20.66 37.31 14.97
N SER A 12 21.52 37.78 14.04
CA SER A 12 22.97 37.72 14.24
C SER A 12 23.61 38.97 14.84
N GLU A 13 22.88 40.07 15.03
CA GLU A 13 23.43 41.31 15.57
C GLU A 13 22.42 41.92 16.54
N ASP A 14 22.54 41.58 17.82
CA ASP A 14 22.53 42.55 18.93
C ASP A 14 22.62 41.82 20.28
N GLY A 15 23.63 42.21 21.06
CA GLY A 15 23.88 41.68 22.38
C GLY A 15 22.82 42.07 23.41
N LYS A 16 22.78 41.28 24.50
CA LYS A 16 21.90 41.36 25.69
C LYS A 16 20.50 40.77 25.53
N PHE A 17 20.35 39.46 25.34
CA PHE A 17 19.04 38.85 25.58
C PHE A 17 19.18 37.51 26.30
N SER A 18 18.66 37.51 27.52
CA SER A 18 18.09 36.40 28.29
C SER A 18 18.15 35.03 27.63
N LEU A 19 18.66 34.05 28.39
CA LEU A 19 18.46 32.62 28.16
C LEU A 19 17.02 32.38 27.69
N PRO A 20 16.79 31.61 26.61
CA PRO A 20 15.43 31.27 26.21
C PRO A 20 14.83 30.46 27.35
N VAL A 21 13.94 31.09 28.12
CA VAL A 21 13.13 30.44 29.13
C VAL A 21 12.29 29.42 28.38
N HIS A 22 12.68 28.16 28.50
CA HIS A 22 12.09 27.01 27.82
C HIS A 22 10.78 26.53 28.48
N ASP A 23 10.15 27.39 29.29
CA ASP A 23 9.04 27.02 30.18
C ASP A 23 7.65 27.49 29.69
N GLU A 24 7.55 28.25 28.58
CA GLU A 24 6.23 28.65 28.04
C GLU A 24 5.49 27.51 27.31
N ASP A 25 6.20 26.46 26.88
CA ASP A 25 5.61 25.30 26.15
C ASP A 25 5.00 24.23 27.09
N SER A 26 5.03 24.45 28.41
CA SER A 26 4.55 23.48 29.42
C SER A 26 3.14 23.77 29.92
N ARG A 27 2.39 24.68 29.28
CA ARG A 27 0.97 24.88 29.60
C ARG A 27 0.13 23.77 28.97
N PRO A 28 -0.81 23.14 29.71
CA PRO A 28 -1.74 22.20 29.11
C PRO A 28 -2.49 22.91 27.97
N LEU A 29 -2.52 22.26 26.80
CA LEU A 29 -3.19 22.76 25.59
C LEU A 29 -4.61 23.22 25.91
N ASP A 30 -4.98 24.38 25.39
CA ASP A 30 -6.36 24.81 25.50
C ASP A 30 -7.28 23.87 24.72
N SER A 31 -8.52 23.73 25.18
CA SER A 31 -9.52 22.84 24.57
C SER A 31 -9.75 23.14 23.08
N GLN A 32 -9.68 24.41 22.68
CA GLN A 32 -9.82 24.82 21.28
C GLN A 32 -8.58 24.43 20.46
N GLU A 33 -7.38 24.65 20.99
CA GLU A 33 -6.12 24.28 20.35
C GLU A 33 -6.03 22.76 20.15
N GLN A 34 -6.51 21.98 21.12
CA GLN A 34 -6.59 20.53 21.02
C GLN A 34 -7.55 20.08 19.91
N GLU A 35 -8.73 20.69 19.79
CA GLU A 35 -9.68 20.35 18.71
C GLU A 35 -9.12 20.71 17.32
N GLU A 36 -8.47 21.87 17.20
CA GLU A 36 -7.81 22.28 15.97
C GLU A 36 -6.69 21.32 15.58
N LEU A 37 -5.90 20.86 16.56
CA LEU A 37 -4.86 19.86 16.36
C LEU A 37 -5.46 18.53 15.90
N VAL A 38 -6.50 18.01 16.55
CA VAL A 38 -7.20 16.79 16.14
C VAL A 38 -7.73 16.92 14.71
N ARG A 39 -8.41 18.02 14.39
CA ARG A 39 -8.95 18.26 13.04
C ARG A 39 -7.85 18.34 11.98
N SER A 40 -6.67 18.89 12.32
CA SER A 40 -5.52 18.93 11.43
C SER A 40 -4.92 17.55 11.18
N LEU A 41 -4.89 16.69 12.20
CA LEU A 41 -4.43 15.31 12.11
C LEU A 41 -5.38 14.46 11.28
N GLU A 42 -6.70 14.58 11.49
CA GLU A 42 -7.71 13.87 10.70
C GLU A 42 -7.62 14.19 9.20
N LYS A 43 -7.45 15.48 8.86
CA LYS A 43 -7.25 15.91 7.47
C LYS A 43 -5.98 15.33 6.87
N THR A 44 -4.88 15.39 7.61
CA THR A 44 -3.60 14.80 7.20
C THR A 44 -3.73 13.29 6.99
N GLN A 45 -4.37 12.59 7.91
CA GLN A 45 -4.61 11.15 7.84
C GLN A 45 -5.49 10.78 6.65
N ALA A 46 -6.56 11.54 6.37
CA ALA A 46 -7.42 11.29 5.21
C ALA A 46 -6.65 11.48 3.89
N GLN A 47 -5.80 12.51 3.81
CA GLN A 47 -4.96 12.76 2.63
C GLN A 47 -3.89 11.67 2.45
N GLN A 48 -3.21 11.28 3.53
CA GLN A 48 -2.23 10.19 3.51
C GLN A 48 -2.89 8.86 3.14
N SER A 49 -4.07 8.57 3.68
CA SER A 49 -4.85 7.38 3.35
C SER A 49 -5.15 7.30 1.86
N ARG A 50 -5.63 8.40 1.25
CA ARG A 50 -5.87 8.45 -0.20
C ARG A 50 -4.59 8.27 -1.03
N PHE A 51 -3.50 8.93 -0.61
CA PHE A 51 -2.21 8.79 -1.28
C PHE A 51 -1.73 7.33 -1.28
N TRP A 52 -1.71 6.70 -0.11
CA TRP A 52 -1.28 5.30 0.02
C TRP A 52 -2.20 4.34 -0.72
N ARG A 53 -3.53 4.55 -0.68
CA ARG A 53 -4.49 3.77 -1.49
C ARG A 53 -4.11 3.80 -2.97
N ASN A 54 -3.80 4.97 -3.52
CA ASN A 54 -3.41 5.09 -4.93
C ASN A 54 -2.08 4.39 -5.23
N VAL A 55 -1.08 4.52 -4.35
CA VAL A 55 0.20 3.81 -4.48
C VAL A 55 -0.03 2.29 -4.48
N PHE A 56 -0.85 1.77 -3.56
CA PHE A 56 -1.19 0.35 -3.51
C PHE A 56 -1.92 -0.11 -4.78
N VAL A 57 -2.92 0.63 -5.26
CA VAL A 57 -3.61 0.32 -6.52
C VAL A 57 -2.61 0.21 -7.68
N ALA A 58 -1.70 1.19 -7.80
CA ALA A 58 -0.70 1.19 -8.87
C ALA A 58 0.22 -0.03 -8.81
N LEU A 59 0.72 -0.39 -7.61
CA LEU A 59 1.55 -1.58 -7.42
C LEU A 59 0.80 -2.88 -7.78
N VAL A 60 -0.46 -3.00 -7.35
CA VAL A 60 -1.28 -4.18 -7.66
C VAL A 60 -1.57 -4.28 -9.16
N ILE A 61 -1.83 -3.16 -9.84
CA ILE A 61 -1.99 -3.15 -11.31
C ILE A 61 -0.72 -3.64 -12.00
N CYS A 62 0.46 -3.13 -11.61
CA CYS A 62 1.73 -3.60 -12.16
C CYS A 62 1.91 -5.12 -11.97
N TYR A 63 1.51 -5.64 -10.80
CA TYR A 63 1.57 -7.07 -10.53
C TYR A 63 0.58 -7.88 -11.39
N ILE A 64 -0.65 -7.40 -11.58
CA ILE A 64 -1.63 -8.03 -12.48
C ILE A 64 -1.08 -8.10 -13.91
N LEU A 65 -0.49 -7.01 -14.42
CA LEU A 65 0.11 -7.00 -15.76
C LEU A 65 1.24 -8.02 -15.89
N PHE A 66 2.08 -8.13 -14.86
CA PHE A 66 3.11 -9.17 -14.80
C PHE A 66 2.52 -10.58 -14.84
N LEU A 67 1.47 -10.86 -14.06
CA LEU A 67 0.79 -12.16 -14.06
C LEU A 67 0.15 -12.47 -15.41
N LEU A 68 -0.50 -11.49 -16.04
CA LEU A 68 -1.10 -11.66 -17.38
C LEU A 68 -0.04 -11.98 -18.44
N TYR A 69 1.10 -11.28 -18.39
CA TYR A 69 2.24 -11.58 -19.25
C TYR A 69 2.75 -13.01 -19.01
N SER A 70 2.89 -13.40 -17.75
CA SER A 70 3.32 -14.74 -17.36
C SER A 70 2.37 -15.82 -17.87
N ILE A 71 1.06 -15.64 -17.72
CA ILE A 71 0.03 -16.57 -18.23
C ILE A 71 0.13 -16.69 -19.75
N PHE A 72 0.20 -15.56 -20.46
CA PHE A 72 0.28 -15.56 -21.92
C PHE A 72 1.51 -16.33 -22.41
N HIS A 73 2.64 -16.12 -21.74
CA HIS A 73 3.88 -16.80 -22.08
C HIS A 73 3.85 -18.29 -21.70
N GLN A 74 3.23 -18.66 -20.59
CA GLN A 74 3.07 -20.06 -20.18
C GLN A 74 2.14 -20.85 -21.12
N VAL A 75 1.15 -20.18 -21.73
CA VAL A 75 0.29 -20.76 -22.77
C VAL A 75 1.04 -20.91 -24.10
N SER A 76 1.83 -19.92 -24.48
CA SER A 76 2.52 -19.89 -25.79
C SER A 76 3.78 -20.77 -25.82
N SER A 77 4.59 -20.68 -24.77
CA SER A 77 5.86 -21.37 -24.59
C SER A 77 5.94 -21.93 -23.17
N PRO A 78 5.33 -23.10 -22.91
CA PRO A 78 5.29 -23.66 -21.57
C PRO A 78 6.70 -23.96 -21.05
N TRP A 79 6.97 -23.61 -19.80
CA TRP A 79 8.22 -23.89 -19.09
C TRP A 79 9.45 -23.10 -19.54
N GLU A 80 9.29 -22.11 -20.42
CA GLU A 80 10.39 -21.24 -20.82
C GLU A 80 10.73 -20.19 -19.73
N LEU A 81 9.73 -19.77 -18.94
CA LEU A 81 10.01 -18.94 -17.75
C LEU A 81 10.62 -19.77 -16.64
N ARG A 82 11.78 -19.32 -16.16
CA ARG A 82 12.58 -20.01 -15.13
C ARG A 82 11.82 -20.29 -13.83
N HIS A 83 10.87 -19.43 -13.44
CA HIS A 83 10.10 -19.60 -12.21
C HIS A 83 8.96 -20.63 -12.36
N HIS A 84 8.35 -20.75 -13.54
CA HIS A 84 7.40 -21.83 -13.85
C HIS A 84 8.14 -23.15 -14.10
N ALA A 85 9.29 -23.11 -14.76
CA ALA A 85 10.11 -24.28 -15.10
C ALA A 85 10.49 -25.13 -13.88
N TYR A 86 10.63 -24.53 -12.71
CA TYR A 86 10.91 -25.24 -11.46
C TYR A 86 9.86 -26.31 -11.15
N PHE A 87 8.59 -26.04 -11.46
CA PHE A 87 7.47 -26.92 -11.17
C PHE A 87 7.16 -27.92 -12.30
N MET A 88 7.96 -27.96 -13.37
CA MET A 88 7.69 -28.77 -14.57
C MET A 88 7.49 -30.26 -14.28
N LYS A 89 8.18 -30.79 -13.25
CA LYS A 89 8.09 -32.21 -12.89
C LYS A 89 6.90 -32.55 -12.00
N GLU A 90 6.37 -31.57 -11.28
CA GLU A 90 5.42 -31.77 -10.18
C GLU A 90 4.02 -31.26 -10.51
N MET A 91 3.92 -30.26 -11.40
CA MET A 91 2.67 -29.58 -11.73
C MET A 91 2.41 -29.60 -13.24
N TYR A 92 1.15 -29.74 -13.62
CA TYR A 92 0.74 -29.53 -15.00
C TYR A 92 0.73 -28.04 -15.33
N SER A 93 1.12 -27.67 -16.56
CA SER A 93 1.13 -26.27 -17.02
C SER A 93 -0.23 -25.58 -16.80
N TRP A 94 -1.33 -26.31 -17.02
CA TRP A 94 -2.70 -25.85 -16.78
C TRP A 94 -2.98 -25.44 -15.33
N MET A 95 -2.42 -26.14 -14.34
CA MET A 95 -2.60 -25.76 -12.94
C MET A 95 -1.97 -24.41 -12.64
N ILE A 96 -0.80 -24.12 -13.22
CA ILE A 96 -0.14 -22.83 -13.00
C ILE A 96 -0.92 -21.70 -13.67
N ILE A 97 -1.40 -21.93 -14.89
CA ILE A 97 -2.27 -20.97 -15.59
C ILE A 97 -3.54 -20.68 -14.77
N CYS A 98 -4.18 -21.72 -14.22
CA CYS A 98 -5.34 -21.55 -13.35
C CYS A 98 -5.01 -20.78 -12.07
N ALA A 99 -3.89 -21.11 -11.40
CA ALA A 99 -3.47 -20.43 -10.18
C ALA A 99 -3.18 -18.93 -10.42
N ASP A 100 -2.44 -18.60 -11.49
CA ASP A 100 -2.13 -17.23 -11.87
C ASP A 100 -3.43 -16.47 -12.27
N SER A 101 -4.37 -17.14 -12.94
CA SER A 101 -5.67 -16.56 -13.29
C SER A 101 -6.52 -16.24 -12.05
N VAL A 102 -6.53 -17.14 -11.06
CA VAL A 102 -7.21 -16.93 -9.77
C VAL A 102 -6.56 -15.77 -9.00
N ALA A 103 -5.23 -15.66 -9.06
CA ALA A 103 -4.50 -14.54 -8.47
C ALA A 103 -4.95 -13.21 -9.09
N VAL A 104 -4.99 -13.11 -10.42
CA VAL A 104 -5.47 -11.91 -11.13
C VAL A 104 -6.88 -11.50 -10.69
N LEU A 105 -7.79 -12.47 -10.54
CA LEU A 105 -9.14 -12.22 -10.03
C LEU A 105 -9.13 -11.70 -8.58
N ALA A 106 -8.35 -12.32 -7.69
CA ALA A 106 -8.24 -11.91 -6.30
C ALA A 106 -7.73 -10.46 -6.15
N PHE A 107 -6.72 -10.09 -6.94
CA PHE A 107 -6.17 -8.73 -6.97
C PHE A 107 -7.12 -7.72 -7.61
N SER A 108 -7.89 -8.13 -8.62
CA SER A 108 -8.94 -7.30 -9.21
C SER A 108 -10.02 -6.95 -8.19
N PHE A 109 -10.47 -7.93 -7.39
CA PHE A 109 -11.40 -7.68 -6.28
C PHE A 109 -10.81 -6.77 -5.20
N ALA A 110 -9.50 -6.87 -4.93
CA ALA A 110 -8.83 -5.95 -4.01
C ALA A 110 -8.88 -4.50 -4.50
N ILE A 111 -8.62 -4.26 -5.79
CA ILE A 111 -8.68 -2.92 -6.40
C ILE A 111 -10.13 -2.37 -6.37
N ILE A 112 -11.11 -3.19 -6.76
CA ILE A 112 -12.53 -2.80 -6.74
C ILE A 112 -12.98 -2.45 -5.32
N GLY A 113 -12.54 -3.25 -4.34
CA GLY A 113 -12.64 -2.90 -2.94
C GLY A 113 -12.05 -1.51 -2.73
N LEU A 114 -10.74 -1.35 -2.90
CA LEU A 114 -10.01 -0.14 -2.54
C LEU A 114 -10.58 1.17 -3.11
N HIS A 115 -11.18 1.14 -4.31
CA HIS A 115 -11.74 2.29 -5.01
C HIS A 115 -13.18 2.65 -4.57
N HIS A 116 -13.96 1.71 -4.03
CA HIS A 116 -15.37 1.92 -3.75
C HIS A 116 -15.60 2.16 -2.25
N GLU A 117 -16.07 3.35 -1.85
CA GLU A 117 -16.37 3.70 -0.44
C GLU A 117 -17.75 3.22 0.06
N SER A 118 -18.51 2.47 -0.75
CA SER A 118 -19.87 2.03 -0.36
C SER A 118 -19.87 0.86 0.63
N MET A 119 -21.05 0.55 1.18
CA MET A 119 -21.32 -0.60 2.08
C MET A 119 -20.75 -1.95 1.58
N HIS A 120 -20.52 -2.11 0.28
CA HIS A 120 -20.00 -3.34 -0.30
C HIS A 120 -18.46 -3.44 -0.32
N HIS A 121 -17.74 -2.34 -0.04
CA HIS A 121 -16.28 -2.28 0.04
C HIS A 121 -15.67 -3.43 0.86
N ARG A 122 -16.22 -3.59 2.07
CA ARG A 122 -15.69 -4.53 3.06
C ARG A 122 -15.83 -5.98 2.58
N ARG A 123 -16.93 -6.31 1.89
CA ARG A 123 -17.17 -7.66 1.34
C ARG A 123 -16.15 -8.02 0.26
N TRP A 124 -15.84 -7.10 -0.66
CA TRP A 124 -14.84 -7.32 -1.70
C TRP A 124 -13.43 -7.56 -1.13
N ILE A 125 -13.06 -6.82 -0.08
CA ILE A 125 -11.79 -7.04 0.63
C ILE A 125 -11.79 -8.43 1.30
N TRP A 126 -12.87 -8.82 1.97
CA TRP A 126 -12.97 -10.14 2.60
C TRP A 126 -12.87 -11.28 1.58
N TYR A 127 -13.55 -11.16 0.44
CA TYR A 127 -13.45 -12.16 -0.63
C TYR A 127 -12.04 -12.23 -1.23
N SER A 128 -11.42 -11.08 -1.50
CA SER A 128 -10.04 -11.03 -1.98
C SER A 128 -9.08 -11.69 -0.99
N TRP A 129 -9.23 -11.41 0.31
CA TRP A 129 -8.40 -12.00 1.37
C TRP A 129 -8.57 -13.51 1.48
N TYR A 130 -9.81 -14.00 1.42
CA TYR A 130 -10.09 -15.44 1.46
C TYR A 130 -9.47 -16.17 0.27
N ILE A 131 -9.69 -15.66 -0.96
CA ILE A 131 -9.12 -16.27 -2.17
C ILE A 131 -7.59 -16.25 -2.13
N SER A 132 -7.00 -15.12 -1.70
CA SER A 132 -5.55 -14.99 -1.57
C SER A 132 -4.97 -15.95 -0.54
N THR A 133 -5.68 -16.23 0.56
CA THR A 133 -5.26 -17.19 1.59
C THR A 133 -5.26 -18.62 1.04
N VAL A 134 -6.32 -19.01 0.33
CA VAL A 134 -6.38 -20.33 -0.32
C VAL A 134 -5.25 -20.50 -1.35
N LEU A 135 -5.01 -19.47 -2.16
CA LEU A 135 -3.92 -19.46 -3.13
C LEU A 135 -2.53 -19.54 -2.46
N ALA A 136 -2.33 -18.84 -1.34
CA ALA A 136 -1.09 -18.89 -0.58
C ALA A 136 -0.85 -20.30 0.00
N VAL A 137 -1.89 -20.95 0.54
CA VAL A 137 -1.81 -22.34 1.02
C VAL A 137 -1.48 -23.30 -0.11
N PHE A 138 -2.11 -23.12 -1.28
CA PHE A 138 -1.81 -23.91 -2.48
C PHE A 138 -0.32 -23.82 -2.85
N TRP A 139 0.23 -22.62 -2.97
CA TRP A 139 1.65 -22.45 -3.30
C TRP A 139 2.58 -22.95 -2.21
N LEU A 140 2.25 -22.73 -0.94
CA LEU A 140 3.04 -23.22 0.19
C LEU A 140 3.14 -24.75 0.18
N TYR A 141 2.04 -25.44 -0.13
CA TYR A 141 2.00 -26.89 -0.24
C TYR A 141 2.93 -27.40 -1.35
N TYR A 142 2.87 -26.81 -2.55
CA TYR A 142 3.72 -27.23 -3.68
C TYR A 142 5.18 -26.82 -3.50
N MET A 143 5.47 -25.70 -2.83
CA MET A 143 6.85 -25.29 -2.53
C MET A 143 7.51 -26.12 -1.44
N SER A 144 6.73 -26.75 -0.55
CA SER A 144 7.24 -27.56 0.56
C SER A 144 7.33 -29.06 0.22
N ARG A 145 6.84 -29.45 -0.96
CA ARG A 145 6.83 -30.84 -1.43
C ARG A 145 8.15 -31.20 -2.07
#